data_AF-A0A3D5GG56-F1
#
_entry.id   AF-A0A3D5GG56-F1
#
_cell.length_a   1.000
_cell.length_b   1.000
_cell.length_c   1.000
_cell.angle_alpha   90.00
_cell.angle_beta   90.00
_cell.angle_gamma   90.00
#
_symmetry.space_group_name_H-M   'P 1'
#
loop_
_entity.id
_entity.type
_entity.pdbx_description
1 polymer ?
#
loop_
_entity_poly.entity_id
_entity_poly.type
_entity_poly.pdbx_seq_one_letter_code
_entity_poly.pdbx_strand_id
1 'polypeptide(L)' 'IGGAYYFTSSTSFANPAVTIGRMFSDTFAGIKPADAPTFILMQFLGVAATVFLIRVLFPPEN' A
#
# COMPACT_ATOMS: atom_id res chain seq x y z
N ILE A 1 3.50 3.15 12.34
CA ILE A 1 3.52 3.97 11.10
C ILE A 1 4.87 4.68 10.93
N GLY A 2 5.35 5.50 11.88
CA GLY A 2 6.62 6.23 11.74
C GLY A 2 7.84 5.38 11.33
N GLY A 3 8.05 4.20 11.93
CA GLY A 3 9.17 3.33 11.54
C GLY A 3 9.12 2.89 10.08
N ALA A 4 7.99 2.35 9.61
CA ALA A 4 7.86 1.98 8.20
C ALA A 4 7.80 3.21 7.27
N TYR A 5 7.47 4.40 7.77
CA TYR A 5 7.56 5.64 6.99
C TYR A 5 9.01 6.05 6.70
N TYR A 6 9.91 5.81 7.66
CA TYR A 6 11.34 6.16 7.55
C TYR A 6 12.24 5.03 7.02
N PHE A 7 11.88 3.76 7.25
CA PHE A 7 12.74 2.61 6.97
C PHE A 7 12.29 1.74 5.79
N THR A 8 11.13 2.01 5.17
CA THR A 8 10.74 1.35 3.92
C THR A 8 10.61 2.37 2.80
N SER A 9 11.03 1.99 1.59
CA SER A 9 11.00 2.87 0.41
C SER A 9 9.58 3.32 0.01
N SER A 10 8.54 2.63 0.49
CA SER A 10 7.14 2.96 0.21
C SER A 10 6.53 3.99 1.17
N THR A 11 7.25 4.42 2.21
CA THR A 11 6.78 5.36 3.23
C THR A 11 5.44 4.97 3.90
N SER A 12 5.14 3.66 3.97
CA SER A 12 3.93 3.07 4.56
C SER A 12 2.58 3.35 3.87
N PHE A 13 2.55 3.56 2.55
CA PHE A 13 1.26 3.71 1.85
C PHE A 13 0.51 2.40 1.64
N ALA A 14 -0.72 2.34 2.14
CA ALA A 14 -1.64 1.21 1.98
C ALA A 14 -3.07 1.66 1.57
N ASN A 15 -3.20 2.85 0.98
CA ASN A 15 -4.48 3.45 0.60
C ASN A 15 -4.35 4.22 -0.73
N PRO A 16 -5.12 3.86 -1.77
CA PRO A 16 -5.01 4.50 -3.09
C PRO A 16 -5.31 6.01 -3.06
N ALA A 17 -6.28 6.46 -2.25
CA ALA A 17 -6.61 7.87 -2.12
C ALA A 17 -5.47 8.67 -1.50
N VAL A 18 -4.76 8.08 -0.53
CA VAL A 18 -3.55 8.69 0.06
C VAL A 18 -2.45 8.75 -0.98
N THR A 19 -2.20 7.67 -1.74
CA THR A 19 -1.22 7.66 -2.83
C THR A 19 -1.48 8.78 -3.84
N ILE A 20 -2.75 9.02 -4.22
CA ILE A 20 -3.12 10.12 -5.12
C ILE A 20 -2.83 11.48 -4.48
N GLY A 21 -3.24 11.71 -3.23
CA GLY A 21 -3.00 12.98 -2.54
C GLY A 21 -1.51 13.31 -2.40
N ARG A 22 -0.66 12.28 -2.23
CA ARG A 22 0.80 12.45 -2.10
C ARG A 22 1.50 12.77 -3.41
N MET A 23 0.83 12.61 -4.57
CA MET A 23 1.35 13.10 -5.86
C MET A 23 1.44 14.62 -5.94
N PHE A 24 0.67 15.34 -5.11
CA PHE A 24 0.60 16.79 -5.11
C PHE A 24 1.48 17.43 -4.04
N SER A 25 2.48 16.71 -3.51
CA SER A 25 3.33 17.18 -2.42
C SER A 25 4.80 16.89 -2.66
N ASP A 26 5.63 17.94 -2.65
CA ASP A 26 7.10 17.85 -2.74
C ASP A 26 7.75 17.74 -1.36
N THR A 27 7.36 16.71 -0.60
CA THR A 27 7.92 16.43 0.73
C THR A 27 8.57 15.05 0.76
N PHE A 28 9.20 14.69 1.88
CA PHE A 28 9.91 13.41 2.03
C PHE A 28 9.08 12.17 1.61
N ALA A 29 7.77 12.17 1.82
CA ALA A 29 6.88 11.10 1.38
C ALA A 29 6.04 11.46 0.15
N GLY A 30 6.50 12.41 -0.66
CA GLY A 30 5.89 12.75 -1.94
C GLY A 30 6.03 11.58 -2.92
N ILE A 31 5.05 11.39 -3.78
CA ILE A 31 5.08 10.33 -4.81
C ILE A 31 5.16 11.00 -6.17
N LYS A 32 6.10 10.59 -7.03
CA LYS A 32 6.10 11.09 -8.40
C LYS A 32 4.84 10.59 -9.10
N PRO A 33 4.14 11.42 -9.89
CA PRO A 33 2.89 10.99 -10.54
C PRO A 33 3.01 9.71 -11.37
N ALA A 34 4.16 9.48 -11.99
CA ALA A 34 4.43 8.26 -12.76
C ALA A 34 4.51 6.98 -11.91
N ASP A 35 4.84 7.09 -10.61
CA ASP A 35 5.01 5.94 -9.70
C ASP A 35 3.69 5.56 -9.00
N ALA A 36 2.72 6.47 -8.94
CA ALA A 36 1.44 6.25 -8.25
C ALA A 36 0.65 5.03 -8.77
N PRO A 37 0.57 4.76 -10.08
CA PRO A 37 -0.08 3.55 -10.59
C PRO A 37 0.53 2.26 -10.02
N THR A 38 1.85 2.19 -9.89
CA THR A 38 2.56 1.01 -9.35
C THR A 38 2.30 0.85 -7.85
N PHE A 39 2.27 1.94 -7.08
CA PHE A 39 1.89 1.89 -5.66
C PHE A 39 0.47 1.35 -5.47
N ILE A 40 -0.50 1.85 -6.24
CA ILE A 40 -1.89 1.41 -6.17
C ILE A 40 -2.02 -0.07 -6.56
N LEU A 41 -1.34 -0.49 -7.63
CA LEU A 41 -1.32 -1.89 -8.05
C LEU A 41 -0.82 -2.81 -6.92
N MET A 42 0.30 -2.46 -6.28
CA MET A 42 0.86 -3.25 -5.19
C MET A 42 -0.06 -3.30 -3.96
N GLN A 43 -0.83 -2.24 -3.69
CA GLN A 43 -1.83 -2.25 -2.63
C GLN A 43 -2.95 -3.27 -2.89
N PHE A 44 -3.46 -3.34 -4.13
CA PHE A 44 -4.44 -4.37 -4.50
C PHE A 44 -3.87 -5.78 -4.44
N LEU A 45 -2.62 -5.98 -4.87
CA LEU A 45 -1.93 -7.27 -4.73
C LEU A 45 -1.78 -7.67 -3.25
N GLY A 46 -1.48 -6.71 -2.37
CA GLY A 46 -1.44 -6.93 -0.92
C GLY A 46 -2.79 -7.37 -0.35
N VAL A 47 -3.89 -6.75 -0.79
CA VAL A 47 -5.26 -7.17 -0.42
C VAL A 47 -5.54 -8.58 -0.92
N ALA A 48 -5.26 -8.88 -2.18
CA ALA A 48 -5.48 -10.20 -2.76
C ALA A 48 -4.70 -11.30 -2.02
N ALA A 49 -3.42 -11.05 -1.75
CA ALA A 49 -2.58 -11.96 -0.96
C ALA A 49 -3.14 -12.16 0.46
N THR A 50 -3.59 -11.08 1.11
CA THR A 50 -4.17 -11.15 2.46
C THR A 50 -5.46 -11.97 2.48
N VAL A 51 -6.37 -11.74 1.53
CA VAL A 51 -7.63 -12.51 1.42
C VAL A 51 -7.33 -13.99 1.19
N PHE A 52 -6.37 -14.31 0.32
CA PHE A 52 -5.94 -15.69 0.09
C PHE A 52 -5.40 -16.33 1.38
N LEU A 53 -4.48 -15.65 2.08
CA LEU A 53 -3.89 -16.14 3.32
C LEU A 53 -4.93 -16.36 4.41
N ILE A 54 -5.90 -15.45 4.57
CA ILE A 54 -6.99 -15.62 5.54
C ILE A 54 -7.80 -16.88 5.23
N ARG A 55 -8.15 -17.14 3.96
CA ARG A 55 -8.91 -18.34 3.59
C ARG A 55 -8.16 -19.65 3.84
N VAL A 56 -6.83 -19.63 3.72
CA VAL A 56 -5.99 -20.80 3.97
C VAL A 56 -5.75 -21.03 5.47
N LEU A 57 -5.46 -19.96 6.21
CA LEU A 57 -5.13 -20.04 7.64
C LEU A 57 -6.35 -20.16 8.54
N PHE A 58 -7.49 -19.59 8.12
CA PHE A 58 -8.76 -19.62 8.84
C PHE A 58 -9.87 -20.08 7.89
N PRO A 59 -9.94 -21.39 7.59
CA PRO A 59 -11.00 -21.94 6.76
C PRO A 59 -12.38 -21.66 7.39
N PRO A 60 -13.41 -21.31 6.61
CA PRO A 60 -14.76 -21.17 7.13
C PRO A 60 -15.24 -22.52 7.69
N GLU A 61 -15.93 -22.46 8.83
CA GLU A 61 -16.65 -23.61 9.37
C GLU A 61 -17.85 -23.91 8.45
N ASN A 62 -17.97 -25.17 8.01
CA ASN A 62 -19.00 -25.59 7.04
C ASN A 62 -20.40 -25.57 7.65
#